data_AF-A0A2V3I0E7-F1
#
_entry.id   AF-A0A2V3I0E7-F1
#
_cell.length_a   1.000
_cell.length_b   1.000
_cell.length_c   1.000
_cell.angle_alpha   90.00
_cell.angle_beta   90.00
_cell.angle_gamma   90.00
#
_symmetry.space_group_name_H-M   'P 1'
#
loop_
_entity.id
_entity.type
_entity.pdbx_description
1 polymer ?
#
loop_
_entity_poly.entity_id
_entity_poly.type
_entity_poly.pdbx_seq_one_letter_code
_entity_poly.pdbx_strand_id
1 'polypeptide(L)'
;PDDITLWPLAVVIGAPAVLVYQMHQTGLPAARELAEHGFVAGILPPGMTEEQYDELVSSDKDLIQSLRNKAVMASPVVSLAVAGQLLDGLATGIGIEAFGYTEKHLFSADIIEFFGSAYGFTVVKLALGMLIWYFFAISNFEHRQQHLRILVAVAMMVVGMAPGLRDVGRLALGV
;
A
#
# COMPACT_ATOMS: atom_id res chain seq x y z
N PRO A 1 -7.59 -17.90 34.20
CA PRO A 1 -8.16 -17.94 32.84
C PRO A 1 -7.75 -16.65 32.14
N ASP A 2 -6.64 -16.70 31.41
CA ASP A 2 -6.10 -15.54 30.71
C ASP A 2 -7.10 -15.13 29.62
N ASP A 3 -7.64 -13.92 29.75
CA ASP A 3 -8.56 -13.34 28.77
C ASP A 3 -7.81 -13.21 27.45
N ILE A 4 -8.19 -14.02 26.45
CA ILE A 4 -7.64 -13.89 25.10
C ILE A 4 -8.14 -12.55 24.56
N THR A 5 -7.30 -11.53 24.59
CA THR A 5 -7.61 -10.20 24.09
C THR A 5 -7.63 -10.24 22.56
N LEU A 6 -8.82 -10.47 21.99
CA LEU A 6 -9.03 -10.54 20.53
C LEU A 6 -9.14 -9.17 19.84
N TRP A 7 -9.32 -8.09 20.62
CA TRP A 7 -9.47 -6.74 20.09
C TRP A 7 -8.26 -6.24 19.26
N PRO A 8 -6.98 -6.56 19.58
CA PRO A 8 -5.82 -6.17 18.78
C PRO A 8 -5.88 -6.78 17.39
N LEU A 9 -6.24 -8.08 17.31
CA LEU A 9 -6.36 -8.80 16.05
C LEU A 9 -7.48 -8.20 15.18
N ALA A 10 -8.61 -7.83 15.80
CA ALA A 10 -9.71 -7.18 15.12
C ALA A 10 -9.30 -5.82 14.52
N VAL A 11 -8.48 -5.03 15.23
CA VAL A 11 -7.98 -3.74 14.73
C VAL A 11 -6.95 -3.95 13.62
N VAL A 12 -5.96 -4.81 13.84
CA VAL A 12 -4.84 -5.02 12.91
C VAL A 12 -5.28 -5.65 11.59
N ILE A 13 -6.32 -6.49 11.59
CA ILE A 13 -6.88 -7.05 10.34
C ILE A 13 -7.99 -6.14 9.79
N GLY A 14 -8.85 -5.62 10.67
CA GLY A 14 -10.03 -4.83 10.28
C GLY A 14 -9.67 -3.51 9.61
N ALA A 15 -8.71 -2.75 10.16
CA ALA A 15 -8.33 -1.46 9.61
C ALA A 15 -7.73 -1.56 8.19
N PRO A 16 -6.77 -2.46 7.90
CA PRO A 16 -6.30 -2.70 6.54
C PRO A 16 -7.40 -3.19 5.59
N ALA A 17 -8.30 -4.06 6.04
CA ALA A 17 -9.40 -4.54 5.20
C ALA A 17 -10.36 -3.40 4.81
N VAL A 18 -10.69 -2.53 5.77
CA VAL A 18 -11.48 -1.32 5.51
C VAL A 18 -10.75 -0.38 4.55
N LEU A 19 -9.44 -0.21 4.72
CA LEU A 19 -8.63 0.63 3.82
C LEU A 19 -8.66 0.08 2.38
N VAL A 20 -8.45 -1.21 2.17
CA VAL A 20 -8.53 -1.85 0.83
C VAL A 20 -9.92 -1.63 0.24
N TYR A 21 -10.98 -1.83 1.03
CA TYR A 21 -12.34 -1.60 0.58
C TYR A 21 -12.59 -0.15 0.15
N GLN A 22 -12.13 0.83 0.95
CA GLN A 22 -12.25 2.25 0.63
C GLN A 22 -11.46 2.63 -0.63
N MET A 23 -10.23 2.13 -0.75
CA MET A 23 -9.39 2.36 -1.94
C MET A 23 -10.06 1.80 -3.19
N HIS A 24 -10.59 0.58 -3.11
CA HIS A 24 -11.29 -0.06 -4.22
C HIS A 24 -12.55 0.70 -4.61
N GLN A 25 -13.41 1.07 -3.65
CA GLN A 25 -14.63 1.84 -3.93
C GLN A 25 -14.34 3.21 -4.55
N THR A 26 -13.27 3.89 -4.11
CA THR A 26 -12.88 5.20 -4.63
C THR A 26 -12.27 5.10 -6.02
N GLY A 27 -11.48 4.07 -6.28
CA GLY A 27 -10.77 3.91 -7.55
C GLY A 27 -11.58 3.26 -8.67
N LEU A 28 -12.55 2.41 -8.33
CA LEU A 28 -13.31 1.61 -9.29
C LEU A 28 -14.02 2.43 -10.37
N PRO A 29 -14.68 3.57 -10.07
CA PRO A 29 -15.30 4.40 -11.10
C PRO A 29 -14.28 4.92 -12.11
N ALA A 30 -13.16 5.46 -11.63
CA ALA A 30 -12.10 5.99 -12.48
C ALA A 30 -11.40 4.90 -13.30
N ALA A 31 -11.21 3.71 -12.72
CA ALA A 31 -10.64 2.57 -13.42
C ALA A 31 -11.56 2.04 -14.53
N ARG A 32 -12.89 2.06 -14.31
CA ARG A 32 -13.88 1.68 -15.32
C ARG A 32 -13.93 2.67 -16.48
N GLU A 33 -13.96 3.97 -16.17
CA GLU A 33 -13.96 5.02 -17.19
C GLU A 33 -12.71 4.94 -18.07
N LEU A 34 -11.51 4.73 -17.48
CA LEU A 34 -10.30 4.48 -18.27
C LEU A 34 -10.41 3.21 -19.12
N ALA A 35 -10.96 2.12 -18.57
CA ALA A 35 -11.11 0.86 -19.29
C ALA A 35 -12.09 0.96 -20.47
N GLU A 36 -13.16 1.77 -20.36
CA GLU A 36 -14.11 2.04 -21.45
C GLU A 36 -13.43 2.74 -22.64
N HIS A 37 -12.42 3.55 -22.37
CA HIS A 37 -11.57 4.18 -23.38
C HIS A 37 -10.36 3.32 -23.80
N GLY A 38 -10.26 2.08 -23.32
CA GLY A 38 -9.18 1.15 -23.65
C GLY A 38 -7.85 1.42 -22.94
N PHE A 39 -7.86 2.27 -21.90
CA PHE A 39 -6.67 2.62 -21.11
C PHE A 39 -6.58 1.83 -19.81
N VAL A 40 -5.34 1.55 -19.39
CA VAL A 40 -5.05 0.98 -18.08
C VAL A 40 -4.26 2.00 -17.29
N ALA A 41 -4.74 2.35 -16.10
CA ALA A 41 -4.13 3.40 -15.27
C ALA A 41 -2.63 3.13 -15.03
N GLY A 42 -1.77 4.04 -15.48
CA GLY A 42 -0.31 3.96 -15.34
C GLY A 42 0.40 2.98 -16.30
N ILE A 43 -0.28 2.52 -17.35
CA ILE A 43 0.35 1.80 -18.47
C ILE A 43 0.05 2.57 -19.76
N LEU A 44 1.10 2.92 -20.51
CA LEU A 44 0.97 3.59 -21.79
C LEU A 44 0.39 2.65 -22.86
N PRO A 45 -0.32 3.17 -23.86
CA PRO A 45 -0.80 2.39 -25.00
C PRO A 45 0.33 1.61 -25.70
N PRO A 46 0.02 0.47 -26.36
CA PRO A 46 1.03 -0.33 -27.06
C PRO A 46 1.76 0.50 -28.13
N GLY A 47 3.10 0.44 -28.11
CA GLY A 47 3.94 1.15 -29.08
C GLY A 47 4.20 2.62 -28.77
N MET A 48 3.65 3.16 -27.68
CA MET A 48 3.92 4.52 -27.21
C MET A 48 5.08 4.54 -26.21
N THR A 49 6.08 5.41 -26.46
CA THR A 49 7.16 5.69 -25.51
C THR A 49 6.77 6.80 -24.54
N GLU A 50 7.52 6.92 -23.45
CA GLU A 50 7.32 8.02 -22.47
C GLU A 50 7.52 9.40 -23.10
N GLU A 51 8.56 9.57 -23.92
CA GLU A 51 8.83 10.83 -24.65
C GLU A 51 7.66 11.22 -25.56
N GLN A 52 7.12 10.25 -26.32
CA GLN A 52 5.97 10.49 -27.18
C GLN A 52 4.72 10.85 -26.39
N TYR A 53 4.52 10.22 -25.23
CA TYR A 53 3.41 10.52 -24.34
C TYR A 53 3.54 11.94 -23.76
N ASP A 54 4.74 12.39 -23.42
CA ASP A 54 4.98 13.71 -22.85
C ASP A 54 4.74 14.84 -23.85
N GLU A 55 5.10 14.64 -25.12
CA GLU A 55 4.83 15.59 -26.20
C GLU A 55 3.37 15.55 -26.71
N LEU A 56 2.66 14.46 -26.46
CA LEU A 56 1.27 14.29 -26.90
C LEU A 56 0.37 15.35 -26.26
N VAL A 57 -0.42 16.04 -27.08
CA VAL A 57 -1.54 16.89 -26.63
C VAL A 57 -2.82 16.27 -27.16
N SER A 58 -3.57 15.62 -26.27
CA SER A 58 -4.84 14.97 -26.63
C SER A 58 -5.79 14.94 -25.44
N SER A 59 -7.10 14.93 -25.72
CA SER A 59 -8.14 14.75 -24.71
C SER A 59 -7.97 13.46 -23.91
N ASP A 60 -7.42 12.42 -24.56
CA ASP A 60 -7.18 11.12 -23.94
C ASP A 60 -6.08 11.18 -22.89
N LYS A 61 -5.01 11.95 -23.14
CA LYS A 61 -3.96 12.20 -22.15
C LYS A 61 -4.52 12.94 -20.93
N ASP A 62 -5.34 13.95 -21.14
CA ASP A 62 -5.97 14.72 -20.05
C ASP A 62 -6.90 13.84 -19.21
N LEU A 63 -7.67 12.96 -19.86
CA LEU A 63 -8.51 11.95 -19.21
C LEU A 63 -7.66 10.98 -18.37
N ILE A 64 -6.60 10.42 -18.95
CA ILE A 64 -5.68 9.52 -18.24
C ILE A 64 -5.10 10.22 -17.01
N GLN A 65 -4.56 11.43 -17.16
CA GLN A 65 -3.92 12.13 -16.05
C GLN A 65 -4.89 12.52 -14.92
N SER A 66 -6.11 12.91 -15.27
CA SER A 66 -7.13 13.30 -14.27
C SER A 66 -7.67 12.10 -13.48
N LEU A 67 -7.77 10.92 -14.10
CA LEU A 67 -8.35 9.73 -13.47
C LEU A 67 -7.32 8.76 -12.87
N ARG A 68 -6.07 8.76 -13.36
CA ARG A 68 -5.03 7.80 -12.97
C ARG A 68 -4.85 7.68 -11.47
N ASN A 69 -4.75 8.80 -10.74
CA ASN A 69 -4.50 8.79 -9.30
C ASN A 69 -5.56 8.00 -8.53
N LYS A 70 -6.83 8.12 -8.94
CA LYS A 70 -7.95 7.39 -8.36
C LYS A 70 -7.97 5.95 -8.86
N ALA A 71 -7.84 5.74 -10.17
CA ALA A 71 -7.89 4.42 -10.78
C ALA A 71 -6.81 3.46 -10.24
N VAL A 72 -5.62 3.96 -9.91
CA VAL A 72 -4.54 3.19 -9.27
C VAL A 72 -4.96 2.60 -7.93
N MET A 73 -5.87 3.25 -7.19
CA MET A 73 -6.38 2.74 -5.91
C MET A 73 -7.21 1.46 -6.09
N ALA A 74 -7.80 1.24 -7.27
CA ALA A 74 -8.51 0.00 -7.59
C ALA A 74 -7.58 -1.15 -7.97
N SER A 75 -6.29 -0.90 -8.20
CA SER A 75 -5.33 -1.97 -8.46
C SER A 75 -5.17 -2.84 -7.21
N PRO A 76 -5.43 -4.16 -7.29
CA PRO A 76 -5.31 -5.05 -6.14
C PRO A 76 -3.89 -5.05 -5.56
N VAL A 77 -2.87 -5.07 -6.42
CA VAL A 77 -1.47 -5.14 -5.96
C VAL A 77 -1.06 -3.85 -5.25
N VAL A 78 -1.51 -2.69 -5.74
CA VAL A 78 -1.17 -1.40 -5.10
C VAL A 78 -1.94 -1.23 -3.80
N SER A 79 -3.25 -1.49 -3.79
CA SER A 79 -4.06 -1.40 -2.56
C SER A 79 -3.58 -2.35 -1.48
N LEU A 80 -3.22 -3.60 -1.83
CA LEU A 80 -2.61 -4.54 -0.91
C LEU A 80 -1.21 -4.11 -0.45
N ALA A 81 -0.42 -3.46 -1.29
CA ALA A 81 0.88 -2.93 -0.88
C ALA A 81 0.76 -1.84 0.17
N VAL A 82 -0.18 -0.90 -0.01
CA VAL A 82 -0.47 0.16 0.96
C VAL A 82 -1.04 -0.43 2.25
N ALA A 83 -2.03 -1.33 2.12
CA ALA A 83 -2.65 -1.98 3.27
C ALA A 83 -1.68 -2.86 4.05
N GLY A 84 -0.72 -3.51 3.37
CA GLY A 84 0.35 -4.28 4.01
C GLY A 84 1.24 -3.42 4.89
N GLN A 85 1.55 -2.17 4.51
CA GLN A 85 2.28 -1.26 5.39
C GLN A 85 1.47 -0.90 6.63
N LEU A 86 0.18 -0.61 6.48
CA LEU A 86 -0.69 -0.33 7.62
C LEU A 86 -0.80 -1.54 8.57
N LEU A 87 -0.97 -2.74 8.01
CA LEU A 87 -1.06 -3.98 8.77
C LEU A 87 0.19 -4.19 9.63
N ASP A 88 1.37 -4.03 9.02
CA ASP A 88 2.65 -4.11 9.72
C ASP A 88 2.80 -3.04 10.81
N GLY A 89 2.55 -1.78 10.45
CA GLY A 89 2.64 -0.66 11.38
C GLY A 89 1.73 -0.82 12.60
N LEU A 90 0.51 -1.31 12.40
CA LEU A 90 -0.43 -1.57 13.50
C LEU A 90 -0.01 -2.81 14.33
N ALA A 91 0.41 -3.89 13.67
CA ALA A 91 0.79 -5.13 14.35
C ALA A 91 1.98 -4.89 15.29
N THR A 92 3.04 -4.24 14.80
CA THR A 92 4.22 -3.91 15.60
C THR A 92 3.90 -2.88 16.68
N GLY A 93 3.18 -1.80 16.34
CA GLY A 93 2.85 -0.74 17.30
C GLY A 93 2.01 -1.24 18.47
N ILE A 94 0.93 -1.99 18.19
CA ILE A 94 0.08 -2.58 19.24
C ILE A 94 0.82 -3.69 19.98
N GLY A 95 1.63 -4.50 19.29
CA GLY A 95 2.41 -5.55 19.92
C GLY A 95 3.39 -5.04 20.98
N ILE A 96 4.11 -3.96 20.69
CA ILE A 96 5.07 -3.39 21.65
C ILE A 96 4.33 -2.72 22.83
N GLU A 97 3.32 -1.89 22.56
CA GLU A 97 2.66 -1.09 23.60
C GLU A 97 1.70 -1.92 24.47
N ALA A 98 0.95 -2.86 23.89
CA ALA A 98 -0.06 -3.62 24.61
C ALA A 98 0.47 -4.96 25.17
N PHE A 99 1.47 -5.57 24.53
CA PHE A 99 2.02 -6.89 24.92
C PHE A 99 3.47 -6.84 25.40
N GLY A 100 4.10 -5.66 25.43
CA GLY A 100 5.45 -5.47 25.98
C GLY A 100 6.54 -6.13 25.15
N TYR A 101 6.32 -6.32 23.85
CA TYR A 101 7.31 -6.94 22.97
C TYR A 101 8.61 -6.15 22.96
N THR A 102 9.73 -6.84 23.23
CA THR A 102 11.06 -6.26 23.01
C THR A 102 11.40 -6.39 21.54
N GLU A 103 11.41 -5.27 20.84
CA GLU A 103 11.75 -5.19 19.42
C GLU A 103 13.21 -5.60 19.21
N LYS A 104 13.43 -6.68 18.43
CA LYS A 104 14.79 -7.20 18.15
C LYS A 104 15.43 -6.58 16.91
N HIS A 105 14.70 -5.76 16.16
CA HIS A 105 15.19 -5.11 14.95
C HIS A 105 15.74 -3.71 15.26
N LEU A 106 17.03 -3.50 14.98
CA LEU A 106 17.75 -2.23 15.19
C LEU A 106 17.05 -1.02 14.54
N PHE A 107 16.54 -1.19 13.31
CA PHE A 107 15.89 -0.11 12.58
C PHE A 107 14.56 0.34 13.21
N SER A 108 13.75 -0.61 13.69
CA SER A 108 12.51 -0.29 14.39
C SER A 108 12.81 0.30 15.77
N ALA A 109 13.83 -0.20 16.47
CA ALA A 109 14.27 0.33 17.75
C ALA A 109 14.73 1.80 17.66
N ASP A 110 15.53 2.16 16.64
CA ASP A 110 15.99 3.53 16.41
C ASP A 110 14.82 4.50 16.13
N ILE A 111 13.82 4.06 15.35
CA ILE A 111 12.61 4.87 15.08
C ILE A 111 11.81 5.08 16.36
N ILE A 112 11.68 4.05 17.19
CA ILE A 112 10.91 4.12 18.44
C ILE A 112 11.61 5.02 19.45
N GLU A 113 12.94 4.95 19.56
CA GLU A 113 13.73 5.85 20.40
C GLU A 113 13.61 7.31 19.93
N PHE A 114 13.60 7.55 18.62
CA PHE A 114 13.43 8.88 18.06
C PHE A 114 12.03 9.47 18.31
N PHE A 115 10.97 8.67 18.17
CA PHE A 115 9.58 9.11 18.37
C PHE A 115 9.09 9.02 19.83
N GLY A 116 9.81 8.30 20.69
CA GLY A 116 9.43 8.06 22.08
C GLY A 116 8.23 7.13 22.29
N SER A 117 7.71 6.49 21.23
CA SER A 117 6.58 5.53 21.30
C SER A 117 6.63 4.54 20.14
N ALA A 118 6.10 3.34 20.35
CA ALA A 118 6.00 2.31 19.30
C ALA A 118 5.11 2.74 18.13
N TYR A 119 4.16 3.65 18.37
CA TYR A 119 3.32 4.21 17.31
C TYR A 119 4.10 5.05 16.30
N GLY A 120 5.33 5.48 16.62
CA GLY A 120 6.24 6.11 15.66
C GLY A 120 6.51 5.21 14.45
N PHE A 121 6.64 3.91 14.67
CA PHE A 121 6.79 2.93 13.58
C PHE A 121 5.54 2.85 12.71
N THR A 122 4.34 2.88 13.32
CA THR A 122 3.06 2.94 12.59
C THR A 122 2.99 4.17 11.67
N VAL A 123 3.44 5.34 12.15
CA VAL A 123 3.46 6.57 11.35
C VAL A 123 4.41 6.44 10.16
N VAL A 124 5.62 5.92 10.37
CA VAL A 124 6.59 5.70 9.29
C VAL A 124 6.02 4.74 8.23
N LYS A 125 5.36 3.66 8.66
CA LYS A 125 4.71 2.70 7.76
C LYS A 125 3.55 3.31 6.98
N LEU A 126 2.73 4.12 7.62
CA LEU A 126 1.68 4.89 6.95
C LEU A 126 2.24 5.85 5.90
N ALA A 127 3.33 6.56 6.22
CA ALA A 127 4.02 7.43 5.27
C ALA A 127 4.58 6.63 4.09
N LEU A 128 5.15 5.44 4.33
CA LEU A 128 5.61 4.55 3.27
C LEU A 128 4.46 4.04 2.40
N GLY A 129 3.32 3.66 3.00
CA GLY A 129 2.12 3.29 2.26
C GLY A 129 1.62 4.43 1.35
N MET A 130 1.59 5.66 1.87
CA MET A 130 1.22 6.84 1.08
C MET A 130 2.22 7.09 -0.05
N LEU A 131 3.52 6.92 0.20
CA LEU A 131 4.57 7.06 -0.81
C LEU A 131 4.44 6.00 -1.92
N ILE A 132 4.12 4.75 -1.58
CA ILE A 132 3.86 3.68 -2.55
C ILE A 132 2.68 4.06 -3.44
N TRP A 133 1.55 4.47 -2.84
CA TRP A 133 0.40 4.92 -3.62
C TRP A 133 0.76 6.10 -4.53
N TYR A 134 1.43 7.11 -4.00
CA TYR A 134 1.84 8.29 -4.75
C TYR A 134 2.76 7.94 -5.93
N PHE A 135 3.75 7.07 -5.72
CA PHE A 135 4.63 6.55 -6.77
C PHE A 135 3.81 5.93 -7.92
N PHE A 136 2.90 5.00 -7.61
CA PHE A 136 2.07 4.38 -8.65
C PHE A 136 1.05 5.35 -9.27
N ALA A 137 0.66 6.41 -8.56
CA ALA A 137 -0.24 7.44 -9.05
C ALA A 137 0.42 8.36 -10.07
N ILE A 138 1.72 8.65 -9.94
CA ILE A 138 2.44 9.53 -10.89
C ILE A 138 3.16 8.77 -12.01
N SER A 139 3.64 7.56 -11.75
CA SER A 139 4.47 6.83 -12.70
C SER A 139 3.68 6.27 -13.89
N ASN A 140 4.17 6.57 -15.09
CA ASN A 140 3.74 5.92 -16.32
C ASN A 140 4.74 4.82 -16.67
N PHE A 141 4.25 3.63 -17.00
CA PHE A 141 5.07 2.54 -17.50
C PHE A 141 4.73 2.28 -18.96
N GLU A 142 5.74 2.14 -19.80
CA GLU A 142 5.55 1.65 -21.16
C GLU A 142 4.88 0.26 -21.15
N HIS A 143 4.10 -0.05 -22.18
CA HIS A 143 3.45 -1.35 -22.31
C HIS A 143 4.44 -2.52 -22.20
N ARG A 144 5.65 -2.35 -22.76
CA ARG A 144 6.74 -3.34 -22.68
C ARG A 144 7.23 -3.60 -21.24
N GLN A 145 7.09 -2.62 -20.35
CA GLN A 145 7.55 -2.67 -18.96
C GLN A 145 6.44 -3.03 -17.97
N GLN A 146 5.27 -3.47 -18.44
CA GLN A 146 4.14 -3.84 -17.58
C GLN A 146 4.50 -4.89 -16.52
N HIS A 147 5.35 -5.86 -16.86
CA HIS A 147 5.79 -6.90 -15.92
C HIS A 147 6.71 -6.33 -14.83
N LEU A 148 7.53 -5.34 -15.16
CA LEU A 148 8.37 -4.64 -14.17
C LEU A 148 7.49 -3.89 -13.17
N ARG A 149 6.44 -3.21 -13.66
CA ARG A 149 5.48 -2.53 -12.79
C ARG A 149 4.84 -3.47 -11.77
N ILE A 150 4.40 -4.64 -12.23
CA ILE A 150 3.81 -5.66 -11.34
C ILE A 150 4.87 -6.18 -10.36
N LEU A 151 6.09 -6.44 -10.81
CA LEU A 151 7.17 -6.92 -9.96
C LEU A 151 7.49 -5.92 -8.83
N VAL A 152 7.60 -4.63 -9.16
CA VAL A 152 7.83 -3.57 -8.17
C VAL A 152 6.65 -3.48 -7.19
N ALA A 153 5.42 -3.56 -7.69
CA ALA A 153 4.22 -3.52 -6.84
C ALA A 153 4.18 -4.71 -5.87
N VAL A 154 4.48 -5.92 -6.35
CA VAL A 154 4.55 -7.13 -5.52
C VAL A 154 5.70 -7.03 -4.51
N ALA A 155 6.87 -6.51 -4.91
CA ALA A 155 7.99 -6.32 -3.97
C ALA A 155 7.60 -5.37 -2.84
N MET A 156 7.00 -4.21 -3.15
CA MET A 156 6.52 -3.25 -2.15
C MET A 156 5.42 -3.84 -1.26
N MET A 157 4.57 -4.72 -1.81
CA MET A 157 3.58 -5.46 -1.04
C MET A 157 4.22 -6.42 -0.04
N VAL A 158 5.22 -7.19 -0.47
CA VAL A 158 5.93 -8.15 0.40
C VAL A 158 6.63 -7.42 1.55
N VAL A 159 7.22 -6.24 1.30
CA VAL A 159 7.91 -5.43 2.32
C VAL A 159 7.01 -5.06 3.50
N GLY A 160 5.70 -4.87 3.29
CA GLY A 160 4.75 -4.63 4.38
C GLY A 160 4.06 -5.91 4.86
N MET A 161 3.57 -6.72 3.94
CA MET A 161 2.74 -7.88 4.27
C MET A 161 3.50 -8.99 5.00
N ALA A 162 4.77 -9.24 4.65
CA ALA A 162 5.54 -10.31 5.29
C ALA A 162 5.82 -10.06 6.78
N PRO A 163 6.40 -8.90 7.19
CA PRO A 163 6.57 -8.61 8.62
C PRO A 163 5.22 -8.44 9.32
N GLY A 164 4.23 -7.82 8.67
CA GLY A 164 2.93 -7.61 9.31
C GLY A 164 2.18 -8.91 9.61
N LEU A 165 2.14 -9.86 8.67
CA LEU A 165 1.52 -11.17 8.93
C LEU A 165 2.26 -11.96 10.01
N ARG A 166 3.58 -11.84 10.07
CA ARG A 166 4.39 -12.43 11.15
C ARG A 166 3.99 -11.86 12.50
N ASP A 167 3.85 -10.54 12.60
CA ASP A 167 3.48 -9.88 13.85
C ASP A 167 2.02 -10.13 14.24
N VAL A 168 1.10 -10.26 13.27
CA VAL A 168 -0.26 -10.76 13.54
C VAL A 168 -0.23 -12.18 14.11
N GLY A 169 0.59 -13.07 13.56
CA GLY A 169 0.75 -14.44 14.07
C GLY A 169 1.26 -14.45 15.52
N ARG A 170 2.19 -13.55 15.84
CA ARG A 170 2.70 -13.34 17.20
C ARG A 170 1.63 -12.83 18.16
N LEU A 171 0.88 -11.81 17.74
CA LEU A 171 -0.27 -11.28 18.49
C LEU A 171 -1.32 -12.36 18.76
N ALA A 172 -1.64 -13.19 17.77
CA ALA A 172 -2.60 -14.28 17.91
C ALA A 172 -2.14 -15.37 18.91
N LEU A 173 -0.83 -15.60 19.00
CA LEU A 173 -0.21 -16.56 19.91
C LEU A 173 0.14 -15.95 21.28
N GLY A 174 0.09 -14.62 21.42
CA GLY A 174 0.47 -13.90 22.64
C GLY A 174 1.98 -13.89 22.92
N VAL A 175 2.84 -13.99 21.88
CA VAL A 175 4.31 -14.16 22.02
C VAL A 175 5.18 -13.13 21.28
#